data_AF-A0A7C3Q7U9-F1
#
_entry.id   AF-A0A7C3Q7U9-F1
#
_cell.length_a   1.000
_cell.length_b   1.000
_cell.length_c   1.000
_cell.angle_alpha   90.00
_cell.angle_beta   90.00
_cell.angle_gamma   90.00
#
_symmetry.space_group_name_H-M   'P 1'
#
loop_
_entity.id
_entity.type
_entity.pdbx_description
1 polymer ?
#
loop_
_entity_poly.entity_id
_entity_poly.type
_entity_poly.pdbx_seq_one_letter_code
_entity_poly.pdbx_strand_id
1 'polypeptide(L)'
;MNVVEALQGYGLGSPTTVNDLSVFPLLARDLAEPRYLTLDEAVVAQLADVTEVTEEGSVGQLRVTNRADRPVLILDGEELVGAKQNRIVNLTILIAAHSTLHIPVTCVEAGRWRYRSQTFTPAGRTHYASARAMKLGQVTESLAADGMRRADQHAVWAHIAQKAARLEAPSDTQAAAAMYERLRPALEDLVKAFPPAPMQIGAVFAIRQRVVGLEMFDSPLTWRKQAAKVIRGYGLDALDSGTAGGYTEDPREFIDAVASAAVKTSPAIGLGTDIRFEGRGFAGAALVLDGTVVHALAFAGNF
;
A
#
# COMPACT_ATOMS: atom_id res chain seq x y z
N MET A 1 15.13 -11.88 12.34
CA MET A 1 15.47 -10.53 11.87
C MET A 1 14.32 -9.62 12.21
N ASN A 2 14.55 -8.51 12.90
CA ASN A 2 13.52 -7.47 13.07
C ASN A 2 13.50 -6.56 11.84
N VAL A 3 12.42 -5.81 11.62
CA VAL A 3 12.28 -4.87 10.46
C VAL A 3 13.43 -3.85 10.43
N VAL A 4 13.89 -3.50 11.63
CA VAL A 4 15.06 -2.68 11.95
C VAL A 4 16.34 -3.20 11.28
N GLU A 5 16.69 -4.47 11.50
CA GLU A 5 17.88 -5.13 10.94
C GLU A 5 17.76 -5.29 9.42
N ALA A 6 16.55 -5.56 8.92
CA ALA A 6 16.32 -5.70 7.48
C ALA A 6 16.66 -4.38 6.76
N LEU A 7 16.13 -3.24 7.22
CA LEU A 7 16.34 -1.94 6.59
C LEU A 7 17.81 -1.48 6.58
N GLN A 8 18.60 -1.87 7.59
CA GLN A 8 20.04 -1.56 7.66
C GLN A 8 20.90 -2.42 6.71
N GLY A 9 20.37 -3.56 6.23
CA GLY A 9 21.10 -4.48 5.35
C GLY A 9 21.18 -4.03 3.89
N TYR A 10 20.34 -3.06 3.48
CA TYR A 10 20.12 -2.68 2.09
C TYR A 10 20.86 -1.39 1.69
N GLY A 11 21.22 -1.30 0.41
CA GLY A 11 21.84 -0.10 -0.16
C GLY A 11 20.79 0.93 -0.55
N LEU A 12 21.09 2.21 -0.33
CA LEU A 12 20.31 3.31 -0.90
C LEU A 12 20.97 3.78 -2.20
N GLY A 13 20.26 3.63 -3.32
CA GLY A 13 20.71 4.08 -4.63
C GLY A 13 20.53 5.58 -4.85
N SER A 14 21.15 6.12 -5.90
CA SER A 14 20.94 7.51 -6.32
C SER A 14 19.49 7.77 -6.71
N PRO A 15 18.91 8.92 -6.35
CA PRO A 15 17.53 9.23 -6.72
C PRO A 15 17.39 9.48 -8.21
N THR A 16 16.23 9.10 -8.73
CA THR A 16 15.66 9.69 -9.96
C THR A 16 14.57 10.67 -9.55
N THR A 17 14.53 11.85 -10.15
CA THR A 17 13.50 12.87 -9.89
C THR A 17 12.80 13.25 -11.19
N VAL A 18 11.47 13.20 -11.18
CA VAL A 18 10.61 13.56 -12.31
C VAL A 18 9.47 14.42 -11.77
N ASN A 19 9.36 15.65 -12.27
CA ASN A 19 8.48 16.67 -11.70
C ASN A 19 8.74 16.79 -10.19
N ASP A 20 7.68 16.67 -9.38
CA ASP A 20 7.75 16.79 -7.93
C ASP A 20 8.04 15.47 -7.21
N LEU A 21 8.16 14.33 -7.92
CA LEU A 21 8.39 13.02 -7.31
C LEU A 21 9.86 12.61 -7.44
N SER A 22 10.51 12.29 -6.32
CA SER A 22 11.83 11.67 -6.26
C SER A 22 11.72 10.27 -5.69
N VAL A 23 12.41 9.32 -6.33
CA VAL A 23 12.41 7.90 -5.96
C VAL A 23 13.85 7.49 -5.70
N PHE A 24 14.14 7.11 -4.45
CA PHE A 24 15.45 6.62 -4.00
C PHE A 24 15.39 5.08 -3.90
N PRO A 25 16.04 4.33 -4.80
CA PRO A 25 15.95 2.88 -4.81
C PRO A 25 16.52 2.25 -3.53
N LEU A 26 15.80 1.30 -2.95
CA LEU A 26 16.34 0.37 -1.95
C LEU A 26 16.85 -0.88 -2.67
N LEU A 27 18.13 -1.21 -2.51
CA LEU A 27 18.84 -2.24 -3.27
C LEU A 27 19.24 -3.40 -2.36
N ALA A 28 18.83 -4.62 -2.74
CA ALA A 28 19.28 -5.85 -2.11
C ALA A 28 20.71 -6.22 -2.54
N ARG A 29 21.40 -6.97 -1.67
CA ARG A 29 22.71 -7.55 -1.98
C ARG A 29 22.56 -8.80 -2.84
N ASP A 30 21.57 -9.63 -2.50
CA ASP A 30 21.34 -10.93 -3.12
C ASP A 30 19.92 -11.04 -3.69
N LEU A 31 19.80 -11.77 -4.79
CA LEU A 31 18.51 -12.02 -5.42
C LEU A 31 17.76 -13.11 -4.63
N ALA A 32 16.56 -12.80 -4.18
CA ALA A 32 15.65 -13.75 -3.56
C ALA A 32 14.44 -13.99 -4.46
N GLU A 33 14.10 -15.27 -4.68
CA GLU A 33 12.85 -15.67 -5.35
C GLU A 33 11.67 -15.58 -4.36
N PRO A 34 10.56 -14.92 -4.73
CA PRO A 34 9.42 -14.83 -3.84
C PRO A 34 8.73 -16.19 -3.75
N ARG A 35 8.45 -16.65 -2.52
CA ARG A 35 7.75 -17.92 -2.25
C ARG A 35 6.23 -17.79 -2.32
N TYR A 36 5.72 -16.75 -2.97
CA TYR A 36 4.30 -16.39 -3.05
C TYR A 36 3.95 -15.82 -4.43
N LEU A 37 2.67 -15.78 -4.74
CA LEU A 37 2.10 -15.03 -5.85
C LEU A 37 1.67 -13.63 -5.37
N THR A 38 1.69 -12.63 -6.24
CA THR A 38 0.95 -11.39 -5.97
C THR A 38 -0.54 -11.61 -6.23
N LEU A 39 -1.40 -10.74 -5.68
CA LEU A 39 -2.83 -10.83 -5.92
C LEU A 39 -3.18 -10.73 -7.42
N ASP A 40 -2.50 -9.88 -8.19
CA ASP A 40 -2.72 -9.78 -9.65
C ASP A 40 -2.43 -11.10 -10.34
N GLU A 41 -1.28 -11.71 -10.04
CA GLU A 41 -0.88 -12.98 -10.66
C GLU A 41 -1.91 -14.06 -10.34
N ALA A 42 -2.34 -14.14 -9.08
CA ALA A 42 -3.31 -15.14 -8.66
C ALA A 42 -4.69 -14.91 -9.28
N VAL A 43 -5.18 -13.67 -9.36
CA VAL A 43 -6.48 -13.35 -9.99
C VAL A 43 -6.43 -13.56 -11.49
N VAL A 44 -5.36 -13.12 -12.18
CA VAL A 44 -5.18 -13.32 -13.63
C VAL A 44 -5.09 -14.81 -13.97
N ALA A 45 -4.41 -15.60 -13.14
CA ALA A 45 -4.33 -17.05 -13.30
C ALA A 45 -5.61 -17.79 -12.83
N GLN A 46 -6.65 -17.08 -12.37
CA GLN A 46 -7.87 -17.66 -11.80
C GLN A 46 -7.62 -18.58 -10.60
N LEU A 47 -6.50 -18.35 -9.90
CA LEU A 47 -6.10 -19.05 -8.68
C LEU A 47 -6.50 -18.32 -7.41
N ALA A 48 -7.01 -17.10 -7.50
CA ALA A 48 -7.62 -16.40 -6.38
C ALA A 48 -8.87 -15.62 -6.80
N ASP A 49 -9.83 -15.51 -5.89
CA ASP A 49 -11.00 -14.65 -6.03
C ASP A 49 -11.21 -13.80 -4.79
N VAL A 50 -11.75 -12.62 -5.01
CA VAL A 50 -12.12 -11.67 -3.95
C VAL A 50 -13.60 -11.33 -4.12
N THR A 51 -14.39 -11.51 -3.06
CA THR A 51 -15.84 -11.30 -3.08
C THR A 51 -16.30 -10.56 -1.83
N GLU A 52 -17.56 -10.12 -1.85
CA GLU A 52 -18.27 -9.78 -0.61
C GLU A 52 -18.35 -11.02 0.32
N VAL A 53 -18.44 -10.80 1.63
CA VAL A 53 -18.57 -11.88 2.62
C VAL A 53 -19.94 -12.57 2.50
N THR A 54 -20.99 -11.81 2.26
CA THR A 54 -22.37 -12.28 2.05
C THR A 54 -22.98 -11.58 0.83
N GLU A 55 -24.16 -12.01 0.37
CA GLU A 55 -24.89 -11.29 -0.68
C GLU A 55 -25.24 -9.85 -0.26
N GLU A 56 -25.51 -9.63 1.02
CA GLU A 56 -25.74 -8.32 1.64
C GLU A 56 -24.46 -7.47 1.74
N GLY A 57 -23.29 -8.10 1.67
CA GLY A 57 -21.98 -7.46 1.79
C GLY A 57 -21.58 -7.17 3.22
N SER A 58 -20.30 -6.88 3.42
CA SER A 58 -19.79 -6.35 4.68
C SER A 58 -18.95 -5.12 4.36
N VAL A 59 -19.29 -3.97 4.96
CA VAL A 59 -18.63 -2.69 4.66
C VAL A 59 -17.12 -2.79 4.92
N GLY A 60 -16.74 -3.40 6.04
CA GLY A 60 -15.36 -3.44 6.52
C GLY A 60 -14.58 -4.72 6.24
N GLN A 61 -15.18 -5.72 5.56
CA GLN A 61 -14.50 -6.98 5.27
C GLN A 61 -14.83 -7.53 3.88
N LEU A 62 -13.83 -8.08 3.21
CA LEU A 62 -14.01 -8.90 2.01
C LEU A 62 -13.58 -10.34 2.28
N ARG A 63 -14.13 -11.28 1.52
CA ARG A 63 -13.66 -12.66 1.49
C ARG A 63 -12.65 -12.81 0.35
N VAL A 64 -11.51 -13.41 0.66
CA VAL A 64 -10.52 -13.83 -0.33
C VAL A 64 -10.35 -15.33 -0.26
N THR A 65 -10.42 -15.99 -1.41
CA THR A 65 -10.12 -17.42 -1.56
C THR A 65 -8.83 -17.57 -2.35
N ASN A 66 -7.81 -18.19 -1.76
CA ASN A 66 -6.60 -18.61 -2.46
C ASN A 66 -6.70 -20.09 -2.80
N ARG A 67 -6.69 -20.42 -4.08
CA ARG A 67 -6.76 -21.78 -4.65
C ARG A 67 -5.40 -22.27 -5.16
N ALA A 68 -4.38 -21.40 -5.17
CA ALA A 68 -3.03 -21.77 -5.58
C ALA A 68 -2.34 -22.68 -4.56
N ASP A 69 -1.33 -23.42 -5.04
CA ASP A 69 -0.40 -24.19 -4.21
C ASP A 69 0.63 -23.30 -3.48
N ARG A 70 0.55 -21.98 -3.66
CA ARG A 70 1.44 -20.98 -3.03
C ARG A 70 0.63 -19.93 -2.28
N PRO A 71 1.21 -19.31 -1.24
CA PRO A 71 0.60 -18.14 -0.63
C PRO A 71 0.37 -16.99 -1.61
N VAL A 72 -0.61 -16.14 -1.33
CA VAL A 72 -0.94 -14.94 -2.12
C VAL A 72 -0.73 -13.69 -1.28
N LEU A 73 0.12 -12.77 -1.75
CA LEU A 73 0.40 -11.49 -1.13
C LEU A 73 -0.59 -10.42 -1.63
N ILE A 74 -1.25 -9.76 -0.68
CA ILE A 74 -2.10 -8.58 -0.90
C ILE A 74 -1.50 -7.41 -0.14
N LEU A 75 -1.40 -6.24 -0.77
CA LEU A 75 -0.72 -5.09 -0.16
C LEU A 75 -1.67 -4.18 0.61
N ASP A 76 -1.13 -3.55 1.66
CA ASP A 76 -1.72 -2.37 2.26
C ASP A 76 -2.08 -1.33 1.19
N GLY A 77 -3.33 -0.86 1.21
CA GLY A 77 -3.80 0.19 0.33
C GLY A 77 -4.05 -0.27 -1.10
N GLU A 78 -3.83 -1.54 -1.44
CA GLU A 78 -4.18 -2.07 -2.76
C GLU A 78 -5.67 -1.87 -3.04
N GLU A 79 -5.99 -1.22 -4.17
CA GLU A 79 -7.38 -0.92 -4.52
C GLU A 79 -8.02 -2.10 -5.26
N LEU A 80 -9.19 -2.48 -4.78
CA LEU A 80 -10.04 -3.54 -5.30
C LEU A 80 -11.32 -2.89 -5.84
N VAL A 81 -11.57 -3.05 -7.14
CA VAL A 81 -12.70 -2.46 -7.85
C VAL A 81 -13.74 -3.50 -8.22
N GLY A 82 -15.02 -3.12 -8.21
CA GLY A 82 -16.13 -4.03 -8.55
C GLY A 82 -17.12 -4.19 -7.40
N ALA A 83 -17.78 -5.35 -7.36
CA ALA A 83 -18.77 -5.74 -6.36
C ALA A 83 -19.74 -4.59 -6.02
N LYS A 84 -19.97 -4.26 -4.74
CA LYS A 84 -20.88 -3.18 -4.33
C LYS A 84 -20.25 -1.78 -4.32
N GLN A 85 -19.00 -1.67 -3.92
CA GLN A 85 -18.24 -0.43 -3.79
C GLN A 85 -16.76 -0.74 -3.87
N ASN A 86 -15.95 0.18 -4.38
CA ASN A 86 -14.50 0.01 -4.37
C ASN A 86 -13.94 0.01 -2.94
N ARG A 87 -12.87 -0.77 -2.73
CA ARG A 87 -12.24 -1.00 -1.43
C ARG A 87 -10.73 -0.82 -1.53
N ILE A 88 -10.10 -0.42 -0.43
CA ILE A 88 -8.66 -0.56 -0.24
C ILE A 88 -8.40 -1.49 0.94
N VAL A 89 -7.31 -2.26 0.87
CA VAL A 89 -6.96 -3.22 1.93
C VAL A 89 -6.27 -2.50 3.10
N ASN A 90 -6.63 -2.87 4.34
CA ASN A 90 -6.19 -2.11 5.52
C ASN A 90 -4.76 -2.38 5.97
N LEU A 91 -4.16 -3.48 5.52
CA LEU A 91 -2.81 -3.92 5.85
C LEU A 91 -2.31 -4.93 4.81
N THR A 92 -1.00 -5.16 4.76
CA THR A 92 -0.43 -6.23 3.93
C THR A 92 -0.73 -7.59 4.55
N ILE A 93 -1.19 -8.54 3.74
CA ILE A 93 -1.62 -9.88 4.17
C ILE A 93 -1.04 -10.93 3.23
N LEU A 94 -0.47 -12.00 3.80
CA LEU A 94 -0.04 -13.18 3.05
C LEU A 94 -1.02 -14.33 3.32
N ILE A 95 -1.87 -14.62 2.35
CA ILE A 95 -2.94 -15.63 2.47
C ILE A 95 -2.34 -17.00 2.17
N ALA A 96 -2.54 -17.98 3.06
CA ALA A 96 -2.00 -19.33 2.88
C ALA A 96 -2.53 -20.01 1.61
N ALA A 97 -1.76 -20.96 1.07
CA ALA A 97 -2.22 -21.83 -0.01
C ALA A 97 -3.53 -22.55 0.38
N HIS A 98 -4.42 -22.74 -0.58
CA HIS A 98 -5.72 -23.43 -0.41
C HIS A 98 -6.55 -22.96 0.80
N SER A 99 -6.59 -21.65 1.05
CA SER A 99 -7.29 -21.09 2.20
C SER A 99 -8.24 -19.96 1.82
N THR A 100 -9.23 -19.74 2.69
CA THR A 100 -10.17 -18.64 2.57
C THR A 100 -10.10 -17.78 3.84
N LEU A 101 -9.94 -16.47 3.68
CA LEU A 101 -9.82 -15.52 4.78
C LEU A 101 -10.75 -14.32 4.57
N HIS A 102 -11.16 -13.70 5.69
CA HIS A 102 -11.78 -12.39 5.66
C HIS A 102 -10.70 -11.32 5.88
N ILE A 103 -10.55 -10.41 4.91
CA ILE A 103 -9.58 -9.32 4.97
C ILE A 103 -10.28 -8.01 5.35
N PRO A 104 -9.69 -7.20 6.24
CA PRO A 104 -10.23 -5.89 6.58
C PRO A 104 -9.93 -4.90 5.44
N VAL A 105 -10.95 -4.11 5.13
CA VAL A 105 -10.92 -3.15 4.04
C VAL A 105 -11.59 -1.84 4.47
N THR A 106 -11.35 -0.80 3.69
CA THR A 106 -12.05 0.48 3.82
C THR A 106 -12.63 0.90 2.47
N CYS A 107 -13.86 1.41 2.47
CA CYS A 107 -14.56 1.87 1.27
C CYS A 107 -13.91 3.14 0.72
N VAL A 108 -13.68 3.17 -0.59
CA VAL A 108 -13.17 4.37 -1.30
C VAL A 108 -14.16 4.87 -2.36
N GLU A 109 -15.43 4.50 -2.19
CA GLU A 109 -16.56 4.92 -3.00
C GLU A 109 -17.80 4.99 -2.11
N ALA A 110 -18.33 6.20 -1.86
CA ALA A 110 -19.40 6.42 -0.90
C ALA A 110 -20.81 6.25 -1.53
N GLY A 111 -21.00 6.73 -2.76
CA GLY A 111 -22.30 6.90 -3.40
C GLY A 111 -22.86 5.68 -4.13
N ARG A 112 -22.27 4.49 -3.93
CA ARG A 112 -22.74 3.24 -4.55
C ARG A 112 -23.02 2.21 -3.47
N TRP A 113 -24.11 1.46 -3.55
CA TRP A 113 -24.31 0.23 -2.76
C TRP A 113 -25.11 -0.79 -3.56
N ARG A 114 -24.54 -1.17 -4.71
CA ARG A 114 -25.14 -2.13 -5.65
C ARG A 114 -24.06 -2.84 -6.45
N TYR A 115 -24.30 -4.10 -6.76
CA TYR A 115 -23.37 -4.91 -7.55
C TYR A 115 -23.14 -4.30 -8.94
N ARG A 116 -21.86 -4.20 -9.34
CA ARG A 116 -21.43 -4.00 -10.74
C ARG A 116 -20.75 -5.24 -11.33
N SER A 117 -20.32 -6.15 -10.47
CA SER A 117 -19.73 -7.46 -10.77
C SER A 117 -19.94 -8.37 -9.56
N GLN A 118 -19.77 -9.68 -9.69
CA GLN A 118 -19.82 -10.59 -8.53
C GLN A 118 -18.51 -10.61 -7.73
N THR A 119 -17.39 -10.29 -8.39
CA THR A 119 -16.04 -10.31 -7.81
C THR A 119 -15.41 -8.92 -7.83
N PHE A 120 -14.40 -8.73 -6.99
CA PHE A 120 -13.47 -7.62 -7.09
C PHE A 120 -12.30 -7.96 -8.02
N THR A 121 -11.72 -6.94 -8.64
CA THR A 121 -10.48 -7.03 -9.43
C THR A 121 -9.45 -6.05 -8.88
N PRO A 122 -8.16 -6.42 -8.78
CA PRO A 122 -7.10 -5.47 -8.46
C PRO A 122 -7.04 -4.35 -9.50
N ALA A 123 -7.02 -3.09 -9.05
CA ALA A 123 -7.09 -1.94 -9.93
C ALA A 123 -5.74 -1.55 -10.57
N GLY A 124 -4.67 -2.31 -10.30
CA GLY A 124 -3.31 -1.98 -10.77
C GLY A 124 -2.71 -0.75 -10.06
N ARG A 125 -3.15 -0.44 -8.83
CA ARG A 125 -2.68 0.70 -8.03
C ARG A 125 -2.85 0.45 -6.53
N THR A 126 -1.97 1.04 -5.73
CA THR A 126 -2.27 1.32 -4.32
C THR A 126 -3.01 2.65 -4.24
N HIS A 127 -3.71 2.88 -3.13
CA HIS A 127 -4.25 4.18 -2.80
C HIS A 127 -3.12 5.21 -2.61
N TYR A 128 -3.47 6.49 -2.62
CA TYR A 128 -2.47 7.55 -2.58
C TYR A 128 -1.90 7.66 -1.17
N ALA A 129 -0.62 8.03 -1.09
CA ALA A 129 0.22 7.92 0.10
C ALA A 129 -0.35 8.69 1.31
N SER A 130 -0.87 9.90 1.13
CA SER A 130 -1.46 10.70 2.22
C SER A 130 -2.64 10.00 2.91
N ALA A 131 -3.58 9.40 2.16
CA ALA A 131 -4.67 8.63 2.76
C ALA A 131 -4.20 7.29 3.34
N ARG A 132 -3.17 6.65 2.74
CA ARG A 132 -2.57 5.44 3.33
C ARG A 132 -1.87 5.74 4.65
N ALA A 133 -1.20 6.89 4.78
CA ALA A 133 -0.60 7.35 6.02
C ALA A 133 -1.65 7.54 7.12
N MET A 134 -2.73 8.28 6.82
CA MET A 134 -3.87 8.44 7.73
C MET A 134 -4.47 7.09 8.15
N LYS A 135 -4.79 6.23 7.17
CA LYS A 135 -5.35 4.89 7.42
C LYS A 135 -4.42 4.04 8.27
N LEU A 136 -3.12 4.07 8.02
CA LEU A 136 -2.14 3.29 8.78
C LEU A 136 -2.13 3.68 10.26
N GLY A 137 -2.19 4.99 10.57
CA GLY A 137 -2.35 5.47 11.94
C GLY A 137 -3.62 4.94 12.59
N GLN A 138 -4.77 5.11 11.94
CA GLN A 138 -6.07 4.64 12.45
C GLN A 138 -6.12 3.12 12.68
N VAL A 139 -5.55 2.34 11.76
CA VAL A 139 -5.47 0.87 11.89
C VAL A 139 -4.57 0.47 13.04
N THR A 140 -3.46 1.19 13.26
CA THR A 140 -2.53 0.92 14.36
C THR A 140 -3.17 1.24 15.71
N GLU A 141 -3.89 2.36 15.80
CA GLU A 141 -4.69 2.73 16.98
C GLU A 141 -5.80 1.69 17.26
N SER A 142 -6.57 1.29 16.24
CA SER A 142 -7.61 0.26 16.38
C SER A 142 -7.01 -1.06 16.87
N LEU A 143 -5.87 -1.48 16.31
CA LEU A 143 -5.23 -2.74 16.68
C LEU A 143 -4.76 -2.71 18.14
N ALA A 144 -4.23 -1.58 18.59
CA ALA A 144 -3.80 -1.39 19.97
C ALA A 144 -4.97 -1.31 20.97
N ALA A 145 -6.09 -0.71 20.56
CA ALA A 145 -7.24 -0.48 21.42
C ALA A 145 -8.12 -1.72 21.61
N ASP A 146 -8.45 -2.44 20.52
CA ASP A 146 -9.44 -3.51 20.53
C ASP A 146 -9.08 -4.73 19.67
N GLY A 147 -7.86 -4.78 19.12
CA GLY A 147 -7.40 -5.87 18.27
C GLY A 147 -8.00 -5.86 16.86
N MET A 148 -8.85 -4.88 16.52
CA MET A 148 -9.41 -4.74 15.19
C MET A 148 -8.46 -3.97 14.28
N ARG A 149 -8.66 -4.07 12.95
CA ARG A 149 -7.80 -3.43 11.95
C ARG A 149 -8.62 -2.47 11.10
N ARG A 150 -9.34 -1.59 11.79
CA ARG A 150 -10.32 -0.67 11.20
C ARG A 150 -9.70 0.70 10.97
N ALA A 151 -10.17 1.37 9.93
CA ALA A 151 -9.94 2.79 9.70
C ALA A 151 -11.29 3.52 9.77
N ASP A 152 -11.26 4.82 10.05
CA ASP A 152 -12.47 5.63 10.08
C ASP A 152 -12.98 5.87 8.65
N GLN A 153 -14.13 5.26 8.36
CA GLN A 153 -14.76 5.32 7.05
C GLN A 153 -15.12 6.74 6.61
N HIS A 154 -15.58 7.58 7.53
CA HIS A 154 -15.98 8.95 7.21
C HIS A 154 -14.77 9.84 6.99
N ALA A 155 -13.71 9.66 7.80
CA ALA A 155 -12.45 10.37 7.60
C ALA A 155 -11.84 10.06 6.22
N VAL A 156 -11.84 8.80 5.80
CA VAL A 156 -11.34 8.41 4.47
C VAL A 156 -12.18 9.03 3.35
N TRP A 157 -13.51 9.03 3.46
CA TRP A 157 -14.37 9.69 2.46
C TRP A 157 -14.18 11.21 2.42
N ALA A 158 -14.05 11.86 3.57
CA ALA A 158 -13.76 13.29 3.63
C ALA A 158 -12.42 13.62 2.96
N HIS A 159 -11.39 12.80 3.19
CA HIS A 159 -10.08 12.97 2.58
C HIS A 159 -10.14 12.79 1.04
N ILE A 160 -10.87 11.78 0.56
CA ILE A 160 -11.12 11.56 -0.87
C ILE A 160 -11.86 12.75 -1.48
N ALA A 161 -12.93 13.25 -0.84
CA ALA A 161 -13.71 14.36 -1.34
C ALA A 161 -12.87 15.65 -1.46
N GLN A 162 -12.05 15.95 -0.45
CA GLN A 162 -11.16 17.10 -0.48
C GLN A 162 -10.12 17.01 -1.60
N LYS A 163 -9.47 15.85 -1.77
CA LYS A 163 -8.48 15.65 -2.84
C LYS A 163 -9.13 15.67 -4.23
N ALA A 164 -10.28 15.03 -4.40
CA ALA A 164 -11.03 15.03 -5.65
C ALA A 164 -11.45 16.45 -6.06
N ALA A 165 -11.82 17.30 -5.11
CA ALA A 165 -12.10 18.71 -5.38
C ALA A 165 -10.86 19.46 -5.86
N ARG A 166 -9.70 19.30 -5.21
CA ARG A 166 -8.43 19.94 -5.63
C ARG A 166 -7.96 19.48 -7.01
N LEU A 167 -8.15 18.20 -7.31
CA LEU A 167 -7.78 17.61 -8.60
C LEU A 167 -8.86 17.80 -9.67
N GLU A 168 -9.98 18.46 -9.35
CA GLU A 168 -11.13 18.65 -10.21
C GLU A 168 -11.63 17.34 -10.84
N ALA A 169 -11.65 16.26 -10.05
CA ALA A 169 -12.02 14.92 -10.49
C ALA A 169 -13.40 14.52 -9.92
N PRO A 170 -14.51 15.09 -10.42
CA PRO A 170 -15.83 14.76 -9.91
C PRO A 170 -16.18 13.29 -10.17
N SER A 171 -17.01 12.73 -9.31
CA SER A 171 -17.50 11.36 -9.42
C SER A 171 -18.94 11.27 -8.92
N ASP A 172 -19.84 10.72 -9.73
CA ASP A 172 -21.24 10.50 -9.36
C ASP A 172 -21.38 9.64 -8.09
N THR A 173 -20.41 8.75 -7.85
CA THR A 173 -20.39 7.86 -6.69
C THR A 173 -19.34 8.25 -5.65
N GLN A 174 -18.71 9.42 -5.80
CA GLN A 174 -17.60 9.87 -4.95
C GLN A 174 -16.48 8.82 -4.87
N ALA A 175 -16.20 8.13 -5.99
CA ALA A 175 -15.18 7.10 -6.07
C ALA A 175 -13.79 7.73 -6.24
N ALA A 176 -12.82 7.29 -5.45
CA ALA A 176 -11.43 7.72 -5.59
C ALA A 176 -10.83 7.42 -6.97
N ALA A 177 -11.35 6.38 -7.64
CA ALA A 177 -10.97 6.00 -8.99
C ALA A 177 -11.01 7.19 -9.98
N ALA A 178 -11.95 8.12 -9.83
CA ALA A 178 -12.06 9.27 -10.75
C ALA A 178 -10.80 10.14 -10.79
N MET A 179 -10.08 10.29 -9.67
CA MET A 179 -8.81 11.02 -9.61
C MET A 179 -7.73 10.34 -10.45
N TYR A 180 -7.61 9.01 -10.33
CA TYR A 180 -6.66 8.22 -11.11
C TYR A 180 -7.02 8.22 -12.60
N GLU A 181 -8.31 8.12 -12.94
CA GLU A 181 -8.75 8.13 -14.33
C GLU A 181 -8.50 9.49 -15.02
N ARG A 182 -8.73 10.60 -14.30
CA ARG A 182 -8.45 11.97 -14.78
C ARG A 182 -6.95 12.20 -15.00
N LEU A 183 -6.11 11.71 -14.10
CA LEU A 183 -4.65 11.92 -14.15
C LEU A 183 -3.87 10.78 -14.80
N ARG A 184 -4.56 9.78 -15.38
CA ARG A 184 -3.93 8.58 -15.94
C ARG A 184 -2.75 8.86 -16.87
N PRO A 185 -2.82 9.76 -17.88
CA PRO A 185 -1.68 10.02 -18.74
C PRO A 185 -0.43 10.44 -17.97
N ALA A 186 -0.57 11.41 -17.04
CA ALA A 186 0.53 11.89 -16.22
C ALA A 186 1.07 10.80 -15.27
N LEU A 187 0.19 9.98 -14.69
CA LEU A 187 0.59 8.85 -13.85
C LEU A 187 1.35 7.79 -14.64
N GLU A 188 0.93 7.45 -15.85
CA GLU A 188 1.64 6.50 -16.70
C GLU A 188 2.99 7.05 -17.16
N ASP A 189 3.12 8.36 -17.37
CA ASP A 189 4.40 8.98 -17.68
C ASP A 189 5.35 8.95 -16.47
N LEU A 190 4.85 9.13 -15.24
CA LEU A 190 5.64 8.87 -14.03
C LEU A 190 6.08 7.40 -13.95
N VAL A 191 5.19 6.43 -14.15
CA VAL A 191 5.53 4.99 -14.12
C VAL A 191 6.63 4.66 -15.12
N LYS A 192 6.56 5.18 -16.36
CA LYS A 192 7.60 4.98 -17.38
C LYS A 192 8.95 5.60 -16.98
N ALA A 193 8.91 6.72 -16.26
CA ALA A 193 10.11 7.44 -15.85
C ALA A 193 10.84 6.78 -14.66
N PHE A 194 10.18 5.85 -13.95
CA PHE A 194 10.74 5.09 -12.83
C PHE A 194 10.74 3.58 -13.09
N PRO A 195 11.47 3.08 -14.11
CA PRO A 195 11.60 1.64 -14.31
C PRO A 195 12.32 0.99 -13.11
N PRO A 196 11.92 -0.20 -12.65
CA PRO A 196 12.61 -0.92 -11.58
C PRO A 196 14.09 -1.15 -11.92
N ALA A 197 14.99 -0.72 -11.04
CA ALA A 197 16.42 -0.97 -11.21
C ALA A 197 16.78 -2.44 -10.85
N PRO A 198 17.89 -2.98 -11.37
CA PRO A 198 18.41 -4.27 -10.93
C PRO A 198 18.57 -4.30 -9.41
N MET A 199 18.22 -5.42 -8.78
CA MET A 199 18.28 -5.61 -7.33
C MET A 199 17.42 -4.67 -6.49
N GLN A 200 16.59 -3.82 -7.10
CA GLN A 200 15.70 -2.93 -6.37
C GLN A 200 14.58 -3.72 -5.72
N ILE A 201 14.43 -3.58 -4.40
CA ILE A 201 13.40 -4.23 -3.58
C ILE A 201 12.34 -3.26 -3.07
N GLY A 202 12.47 -1.98 -3.39
CA GLY A 202 11.66 -0.93 -2.80
C GLY A 202 12.19 0.45 -3.13
N ALA A 203 11.63 1.46 -2.47
CA ALA A 203 12.15 2.82 -2.55
C ALA A 203 11.75 3.65 -1.33
N VAL A 204 12.55 4.68 -1.05
CA VAL A 204 12.10 5.86 -0.33
C VAL A 204 11.58 6.86 -1.35
N PHE A 205 10.46 7.49 -1.03
CA PHE A 205 9.78 8.46 -1.88
C PHE A 205 9.86 9.83 -1.23
N ALA A 206 10.15 10.84 -2.04
CA ALA A 206 10.04 12.24 -1.64
C ALA A 206 9.17 13.02 -2.63
N ILE A 207 8.32 13.89 -2.11
CA ILE A 207 7.51 14.83 -2.91
C ILE A 207 7.99 16.23 -2.60
N ARG A 208 8.37 17.00 -3.62
CA ARG A 208 8.89 18.37 -3.48
C ARG A 208 10.02 18.45 -2.44
N GLN A 209 10.96 17.50 -2.55
CA GLN A 209 12.14 17.33 -1.68
C GLN A 209 11.86 16.90 -0.23
N ARG A 210 10.61 16.67 0.15
CA ARG A 210 10.24 16.15 1.47
C ARG A 210 10.05 14.64 1.40
N VAL A 211 10.72 13.88 2.27
CA VAL A 211 10.48 12.42 2.38
C VAL A 211 9.05 12.20 2.86
N VAL A 212 8.33 11.37 2.11
CA VAL A 212 6.90 11.11 2.33
C VAL A 212 6.61 9.69 2.77
N GLY A 213 7.46 8.74 2.37
CA GLY A 213 7.34 7.36 2.81
C GLY A 213 8.37 6.43 2.19
N LEU A 214 8.30 5.17 2.60
CA LEU A 214 9.10 4.08 2.05
C LEU A 214 8.23 2.85 1.84
N GLU A 215 8.60 2.04 0.87
CA GLU A 215 8.04 0.70 0.60
C GLU A 215 9.20 -0.26 0.37
N MET A 216 9.13 -1.46 0.93
CA MET A 216 10.18 -2.47 0.82
C MET A 216 9.57 -3.87 0.77
N PHE A 217 10.12 -4.71 -0.10
CA PHE A 217 9.77 -6.12 -0.28
C PHE A 217 10.97 -7.02 0.01
N ASP A 218 10.72 -8.31 0.21
CA ASP A 218 11.77 -9.33 0.36
C ASP A 218 12.48 -9.71 -0.95
N SER A 219 11.93 -9.32 -2.11
CA SER A 219 12.40 -9.77 -3.41
C SER A 219 12.41 -8.64 -4.46
N PRO A 220 13.50 -8.49 -5.25
CA PRO A 220 13.51 -7.61 -6.40
C PRO A 220 12.46 -7.97 -7.46
N LEU A 221 12.11 -9.26 -7.55
CA LEU A 221 11.11 -9.76 -8.48
C LEU A 221 9.70 -9.34 -8.05
N THR A 222 9.42 -9.30 -6.74
CA THR A 222 8.15 -8.76 -6.22
C THR A 222 8.08 -7.25 -6.47
N TRP A 223 9.14 -6.50 -6.14
CA TRP A 223 9.18 -5.07 -6.40
C TRP A 223 8.89 -4.75 -7.87
N ARG A 224 9.53 -5.46 -8.81
CA ARG A 224 9.30 -5.25 -10.25
C ARG A 224 7.83 -5.43 -10.66
N LYS A 225 7.09 -6.35 -10.02
CA LYS A 225 5.66 -6.56 -10.27
C LYS A 225 4.76 -5.49 -9.64
N GLN A 226 5.20 -4.91 -8.51
CA GLN A 226 4.40 -3.98 -7.70
C GLN A 226 4.74 -2.50 -7.92
N ALA A 227 5.92 -2.18 -8.47
CA ALA A 227 6.44 -0.82 -8.59
C ALA A 227 5.46 0.13 -9.27
N ALA A 228 4.86 -0.28 -10.40
CA ALA A 228 3.89 0.55 -11.11
C ALA A 228 2.69 0.93 -10.23
N LYS A 229 2.21 0.01 -9.38
CA LYS A 229 1.08 0.30 -8.48
C LYS A 229 1.45 1.32 -7.42
N VAL A 230 2.62 1.13 -6.81
CA VAL A 230 3.15 1.99 -5.75
C VAL A 230 3.44 3.38 -6.31
N ILE A 231 4.08 3.48 -7.47
CA ILE A 231 4.37 4.74 -8.17
C ILE A 231 3.06 5.48 -8.48
N ARG A 232 1.99 4.81 -8.91
CA ARG A 232 0.69 5.46 -9.12
C ARG A 232 0.12 6.05 -7.82
N GLY A 233 0.29 5.36 -6.69
CA GLY A 233 -0.14 5.84 -5.37
C GLY A 233 0.59 7.11 -4.95
N TYR A 234 1.93 7.09 -4.92
CA TYR A 234 2.73 8.28 -4.59
C TYR A 234 2.60 9.39 -5.64
N GLY A 235 2.48 9.01 -6.92
CA GLY A 235 2.34 9.92 -8.05
C GLY A 235 1.08 10.76 -7.97
N LEU A 236 -0.03 10.23 -7.45
CA LEU A 236 -1.26 11.02 -7.28
C LEU A 236 -1.07 12.16 -6.29
N ASP A 237 -0.34 11.95 -5.19
CA ASP A 237 0.00 13.01 -4.24
C ASP A 237 1.03 13.99 -4.82
N ALA A 238 1.96 13.51 -5.65
CA ALA A 238 2.93 14.37 -6.31
C ALA A 238 2.27 15.31 -7.34
N LEU A 239 1.24 14.83 -8.04
CA LEU A 239 0.45 15.61 -9.01
C LEU A 239 -0.56 16.55 -8.35
N ASP A 240 -0.84 16.41 -7.05
CA ASP A 240 -1.65 17.34 -6.27
C ASP A 240 -0.79 18.56 -5.86
N SER A 241 -1.14 19.72 -6.42
CA SER A 241 -0.47 21.00 -6.11
C SER A 241 -0.72 21.47 -4.68
N GLY A 242 -1.70 20.90 -3.98
CA GLY A 242 -1.97 21.14 -2.57
C GLY A 242 -1.02 20.41 -1.61
N THR A 243 -0.20 19.47 -2.08
CA THR A 243 0.78 18.78 -1.22
C THR A 243 1.95 19.73 -0.93
N ALA A 244 2.12 20.12 0.33
CA ALA A 244 3.13 21.11 0.71
C ALA A 244 4.56 20.66 0.36
N GLY A 245 5.36 21.58 -0.19
CA GLY A 245 6.82 21.43 -0.21
C GLY A 245 7.42 21.76 1.17
N GLY A 246 8.66 21.35 1.42
CA GLY A 246 9.30 21.57 2.72
C GLY A 246 10.81 21.33 2.73
N TYR A 247 11.38 21.36 3.94
CA TYR A 247 12.80 21.09 4.20
C TYR A 247 13.23 19.75 3.59
N THR A 248 14.40 19.73 2.97
CA THR A 248 15.02 18.52 2.43
C THR A 248 15.37 17.58 3.57
N GLU A 249 14.60 16.51 3.74
CA GLU A 249 14.93 15.44 4.68
C GLU A 249 15.89 14.46 3.98
N ASP A 250 17.02 14.13 4.62
CA ASP A 250 17.89 13.08 4.09
C ASP A 250 17.14 11.74 4.17
N PRO A 251 16.90 11.04 3.05
CA PRO A 251 16.25 9.73 3.07
C PRO A 251 16.95 8.71 3.99
N ARG A 252 18.26 8.87 4.25
CA ARG A 252 18.98 8.03 5.21
C ARG A 252 18.53 8.29 6.64
N GLU A 253 18.32 9.55 7.02
CA GLU A 253 17.80 9.87 8.35
C GLU A 253 16.41 9.26 8.56
N PHE A 254 15.56 9.25 7.53
CA PHE A 254 14.26 8.60 7.60
C PHE A 254 14.38 7.07 7.75
N ILE A 255 15.27 6.43 6.98
CA ILE A 255 15.54 4.99 7.11
C ILE A 255 16.07 4.66 8.52
N ASP A 256 17.04 5.43 9.02
CA ASP A 256 17.63 5.23 10.34
C ASP A 256 16.59 5.45 11.46
N ALA A 257 15.72 6.44 11.31
CA ALA A 257 14.61 6.68 12.23
C ALA A 257 13.66 5.48 12.26
N VAL A 258 13.24 4.98 11.09
CA VAL A 258 12.39 3.78 10.99
C VAL A 258 13.09 2.55 11.55
N ALA A 259 14.38 2.38 11.27
CA ALA A 259 15.17 1.27 11.78
C ALA A 259 15.40 1.37 13.30
N SER A 260 15.40 2.55 13.90
CA SER A 260 15.55 2.67 15.37
C SER A 260 14.21 2.58 16.13
N ALA A 261 13.08 2.49 15.43
CA ALA A 261 11.76 2.57 16.02
C ALA A 261 11.45 1.39 16.95
N ALA A 262 10.76 1.67 18.06
CA ALA A 262 10.18 0.62 18.88
C ALA A 262 9.08 -0.10 18.09
N VAL A 263 9.05 -1.43 18.19
CA VAL A 263 8.09 -2.27 17.48
C VAL A 263 7.08 -2.89 18.43
N LYS A 264 5.83 -3.00 17.98
CA LYS A 264 4.79 -3.84 18.56
C LYS A 264 4.48 -4.97 17.60
N THR A 265 4.38 -6.19 18.13
CA THR A 265 4.13 -7.39 17.33
C THR A 265 2.78 -8.00 17.67
N SER A 266 2.06 -8.48 16.66
CA SER A 266 0.81 -9.21 16.82
C SER A 266 0.70 -10.31 15.75
N PRO A 267 -0.13 -11.35 15.95
CA PRO A 267 -0.41 -12.31 14.89
C PRO A 267 -0.97 -11.62 13.63
N ALA A 268 -0.45 -12.01 12.46
CA ALA A 268 -1.04 -11.59 11.20
C ALA A 268 -2.42 -12.26 11.00
N ILE A 269 -3.26 -11.69 10.12
CA ILE A 269 -4.53 -12.32 9.72
C ILE A 269 -4.28 -13.60 8.91
N GLY A 270 -3.30 -13.53 8.02
CA GLY A 270 -2.80 -14.67 7.25
C GLY A 270 -1.56 -15.25 7.90
N LEU A 271 -0.62 -15.69 7.06
CA LEU A 271 0.67 -16.18 7.51
C LEU A 271 1.55 -15.05 8.07
N GLY A 272 2.29 -15.36 9.13
CA GLY A 272 3.33 -14.49 9.67
C GLY A 272 2.91 -13.64 10.88
N THR A 273 3.64 -12.55 11.09
CA THR A 273 3.50 -11.61 12.20
C THR A 273 3.31 -10.20 11.64
N ASP A 274 2.29 -9.50 12.14
CA ASP A 274 2.04 -8.08 11.89
C ASP A 274 2.85 -7.26 12.89
N ILE A 275 3.74 -6.41 12.37
CA ILE A 275 4.59 -5.51 13.13
C ILE A 275 4.14 -4.08 12.89
N ARG A 276 3.93 -3.32 13.97
CA ARG A 276 3.65 -1.88 13.95
C ARG A 276 4.79 -1.13 14.60
N PHE A 277 5.17 0.00 14.04
CA PHE A 277 6.23 0.84 14.57
C PHE A 277 5.94 2.30 14.30
N GLU A 278 6.29 3.13 15.28
CA GLU A 278 5.98 4.56 15.27
C GLU A 278 7.17 5.30 15.89
N GLY A 279 7.44 6.50 15.41
CA GLY A 279 8.48 7.36 15.94
C GLY A 279 8.09 8.82 15.81
N ARG A 280 9.02 9.71 16.14
CA ARG A 280 8.76 11.15 16.02
C ARG A 280 8.58 11.51 14.55
N GLY A 281 7.33 11.75 14.15
CA GLY A 281 7.01 12.19 12.79
C GLY A 281 6.93 11.09 11.75
N PHE A 282 6.70 9.83 12.13
CA PHE A 282 6.35 8.76 11.18
C PHE A 282 5.61 7.60 11.85
N ALA A 283 4.89 6.84 11.04
CA ALA A 283 4.31 5.56 11.42
C ALA A 283 4.50 4.55 10.29
N GLY A 284 4.60 3.26 10.64
CA GLY A 284 4.76 2.21 9.66
C GLY A 284 4.34 0.84 10.16
N ALA A 285 4.34 -0.10 9.22
CA ALA A 285 3.93 -1.47 9.45
C ALA A 285 4.77 -2.42 8.60
N ALA A 286 4.88 -3.67 9.04
CA ALA A 286 5.50 -4.72 8.27
C ALA A 286 4.83 -6.08 8.50
N LEU A 287 4.93 -6.92 7.47
CA LEU A 287 4.59 -8.33 7.55
C LEU A 287 5.87 -9.16 7.56
N VAL A 288 6.05 -9.97 8.60
CA VAL A 288 7.22 -10.84 8.77
C VAL A 288 6.80 -12.30 8.77
N LEU A 289 7.48 -13.13 7.97
CA LEU A 289 7.30 -14.59 7.95
C LEU A 289 8.65 -15.27 8.15
N ASP A 290 8.73 -16.20 9.11
CA ASP A 290 9.94 -16.97 9.43
C ASP A 290 11.20 -16.12 9.62
N GLY A 291 11.02 -14.93 10.21
CA GLY A 291 12.10 -13.98 10.45
C GLY A 291 12.52 -13.15 9.24
N THR A 292 11.84 -13.24 8.10
CA THR A 292 12.05 -12.41 6.91
C THR A 292 10.95 -11.36 6.78
N VAL A 293 11.31 -10.10 6.52
CA VAL A 293 10.37 -9.02 6.20
C VAL A 293 9.85 -9.21 4.78
N VAL A 294 8.64 -9.74 4.63
CA VAL A 294 7.98 -9.94 3.33
C VAL A 294 7.64 -8.60 2.69
N HIS A 295 7.13 -7.67 3.51
CA HIS A 295 6.80 -6.32 3.11
C HIS A 295 6.91 -5.37 4.30
N ALA A 296 7.43 -4.17 4.09
CA ALA A 296 7.40 -3.09 5.07
C ALA A 296 7.08 -1.77 4.38
N LEU A 297 6.33 -0.94 5.08
CA LEU A 297 5.99 0.40 4.64
C LEU A 297 6.03 1.38 5.81
N ALA A 298 6.40 2.62 5.54
CA ALA A 298 6.35 3.70 6.50
C ALA A 298 5.98 5.00 5.82
N PHE A 299 5.24 5.85 6.51
CA PHE A 299 4.87 7.18 6.04
C PHE A 299 5.33 8.24 7.04
N ALA A 300 5.84 9.35 6.51
CA ALA A 300 6.10 10.52 7.33
C ALA A 300 4.77 11.11 7.84
N GLY A 301 4.75 11.57 9.09
CA GLY A 301 3.55 12.01 9.81
C GLY A 301 3.01 13.38 9.40
N ASN A 302 3.80 14.19 8.67
CA ASN A 302 3.35 15.48 8.13
C ASN A 302 3.17 15.36 6.61
N PHE A 303 2.13 14.65 6.21
CA PHE A 303 1.67 14.55 4.83
C PHE A 303 0.56 15.56 4.55
#